data_AF-A0A8H9WHX6-F1
#
_entry.id   AF-A0A8H9WHX6-F1
#
_cell.length_a   1.000
_cell.length_b   1.000
_cell.length_c   1.000
_cell.angle_alpha   90.00
_cell.angle_beta   90.00
_cell.angle_gamma   90.00
#
_symmetry.space_group_name_H-M   'P 1'
#
loop_
_entity.id
_entity.type
_entity.pdbx_description
1 polymer ?
#
loop_
_entity_poly.entity_id
_entity_poly.type
_entity_poly.pdbx_seq_one_letter_code
_entity_poly.pdbx_strand_id
1 'polypeptide(L)'
;MFELFGQNSKARQLIKDSQSIIRADELTYADKHLYKISEVAGDSIRQALNRSGAQTKREKIPRWLKEAHRDARKRNDQAALSGTTLAIIFLQARELGDLAQPASGAIEEFIARWPADEKTSAQAAKEQTLDG
;
A
#
# COMPACT_ATOMS: atom_id res chain seq x y z
N MET A 1 -3.69 -28.55 13.51
CA MET A 1 -3.50 -28.67 12.05
C MET A 1 -4.46 -27.78 11.24
N PHE A 2 -5.71 -27.56 11.67
CA PHE A 2 -6.69 -26.68 10.98
C PHE A 2 -6.31 -25.19 10.92
N GLU A 3 -5.69 -24.61 11.97
CA GLU A 3 -5.26 -23.21 11.96
C GLU A 3 -4.21 -22.90 10.88
N LEU A 4 -3.28 -23.84 10.63
CA LEU A 4 -2.23 -23.68 9.63
C LEU A 4 -2.81 -23.66 8.20
N PHE A 5 -3.86 -24.46 7.95
CA PHE A 5 -4.52 -24.51 6.65
C PHE A 5 -5.27 -23.20 6.36
N GLY A 6 -5.91 -22.62 7.37
CA GLY A 6 -6.56 -21.30 7.27
C GLY A 6 -5.57 -20.16 7.02
N GLN A 7 -4.40 -20.19 7.69
CA GLN A 7 -3.34 -19.20 7.49
C GLN A 7 -2.72 -19.27 6.09
N ASN A 8 -2.50 -20.46 5.54
CA ASN A 8 -2.00 -20.65 4.17
C ASN A 8 -2.98 -20.09 3.11
N SER A 9 -4.28 -20.39 3.27
CA SER A 9 -5.31 -19.84 2.38
C SER A 9 -5.36 -18.32 2.43
N LYS A 10 -5.35 -17.76 3.65
CA LYS A 10 -5.31 -16.31 3.88
C LYS A 10 -4.06 -15.68 3.26
N ALA A 11 -2.89 -16.27 3.46
CA ALA A 11 -1.64 -15.77 2.89
C ALA A 11 -1.69 -15.73 1.36
N ARG A 12 -2.14 -16.82 0.71
CA ARG A 12 -2.33 -16.85 -0.76
C ARG A 12 -3.30 -15.78 -1.25
N GLN A 13 -4.38 -15.55 -0.49
CA GLN A 13 -5.32 -14.49 -0.81
C GLN A 13 -4.67 -13.11 -0.74
N LEU A 14 -3.93 -12.79 0.32
CA LEU A 14 -3.21 -11.51 0.43
C LEU A 14 -2.19 -11.30 -0.69
N ILE A 15 -1.46 -12.36 -1.09
CA ILE A 15 -0.53 -12.32 -2.22
C ILE A 15 -1.28 -12.00 -3.51
N LYS A 16 -2.38 -12.70 -3.78
CA LYS A 16 -3.19 -12.46 -4.98
C LYS A 16 -3.79 -11.05 -4.98
N ASP A 17 -4.35 -10.62 -3.86
CA ASP A 17 -5.07 -9.35 -3.73
C ASP A 17 -4.11 -8.17 -3.90
N SER A 18 -2.94 -8.19 -3.25
CA SER A 18 -1.90 -7.16 -3.43
C SER A 18 -1.47 -7.02 -4.88
N GLN A 19 -1.14 -8.14 -5.55
CA GLN A 19 -0.72 -8.13 -6.94
C GLN A 19 -1.84 -7.66 -7.88
N SER A 20 -3.09 -8.07 -7.62
CA SER A 20 -4.23 -7.70 -8.45
C SER A 20 -4.54 -6.21 -8.33
N ILE A 21 -4.48 -5.66 -7.12
CA ILE A 21 -4.70 -4.22 -6.87
C ILE A 21 -3.61 -3.40 -7.53
N ILE A 22 -2.33 -3.71 -7.27
CA ILE A 22 -1.20 -2.98 -7.85
C ILE A 22 -1.30 -2.97 -9.38
N ARG A 23 -1.51 -4.13 -10.00
CA ARG A 23 -1.64 -4.23 -11.45
C ARG A 23 -2.85 -3.48 -11.98
N ALA A 24 -3.99 -3.53 -11.30
CA ALA A 24 -5.19 -2.81 -11.71
C ALA A 24 -4.97 -1.30 -11.63
N ASP A 25 -4.36 -0.81 -10.55
CA ASP A 25 -4.02 0.60 -10.38
C ASP A 25 -3.05 1.05 -11.48
N GLU A 26 -1.96 0.31 -11.72
CA GLU A 26 -0.96 0.59 -12.76
C GLU A 26 -1.56 0.64 -14.17
N LEU A 27 -2.59 -0.14 -14.47
CA LEU A 27 -3.29 -0.13 -15.76
C LEU A 27 -4.33 0.98 -15.88
N THR A 28 -4.88 1.44 -14.75
CA THR A 28 -6.02 2.37 -14.74
C THR A 28 -5.57 3.82 -14.61
N TYR A 29 -4.50 4.06 -13.86
CA TYR A 29 -4.12 5.39 -13.43
C TYR A 29 -2.76 5.83 -13.98
N ALA A 30 -2.63 7.13 -14.22
CA ALA A 30 -1.36 7.74 -14.59
C ALA A 30 -0.37 7.80 -13.40
N ASP A 31 0.92 7.93 -13.70
CA ASP A 31 2.04 7.98 -12.76
C ASP A 31 1.80 8.89 -11.56
N LYS A 32 1.25 10.10 -11.77
CA LYS A 32 0.93 11.05 -10.68
C LYS A 32 -0.03 10.46 -9.64
N HIS A 33 -0.96 9.61 -10.07
CA HIS A 33 -1.92 8.98 -9.18
C HIS A 33 -1.31 7.74 -8.50
N LEU A 34 -0.50 6.96 -9.22
CA LEU A 34 0.27 5.85 -8.64
C LEU A 34 1.22 6.34 -7.54
N TYR A 35 1.84 7.50 -7.76
CA TYR A 35 2.60 8.23 -6.74
C TYR A 35 1.76 8.53 -5.49
N LYS A 36 0.54 9.06 -5.65
CA LYS A 36 -0.32 9.35 -4.51
C LYS A 36 -0.71 8.07 -3.76
N ILE A 37 -0.92 6.97 -4.49
CA ILE A 37 -1.20 5.64 -3.88
C ILE A 37 0.02 5.17 -3.08
N SER A 38 1.23 5.24 -3.65
CA SER A 38 2.47 4.81 -2.97
C SER A 38 2.77 5.65 -1.73
N GLU A 39 2.56 6.96 -1.80
CA GLU A 39 2.71 7.88 -0.68
C GLU A 39 1.76 7.52 0.46
N VAL A 40 0.46 7.38 0.18
CA VAL A 40 -0.53 7.02 1.20
C VAL A 40 -0.25 5.64 1.79
N ALA A 41 0.15 4.66 0.97
CA ALA A 41 0.49 3.33 1.44
C ALA A 41 1.72 3.36 2.35
N GLY A 42 2.81 4.02 1.92
CA GLY A 42 4.06 4.14 2.66
C GLY A 42 3.89 4.86 4.00
N ASP A 43 3.20 6.00 4.01
CA ASP A 43 2.95 6.74 5.24
C ASP A 43 2.05 5.96 6.21
N SER A 44 1.03 5.30 5.69
CA SER A 44 0.13 4.48 6.51
C SER A 44 0.86 3.31 7.16
N ILE A 45 1.72 2.62 6.40
CA ILE A 45 2.57 1.54 6.90
C ILE A 45 3.53 2.08 7.95
N ARG A 46 4.28 3.15 7.66
CA ARG A 46 5.24 3.75 8.59
C ARG A 46 4.56 4.18 9.88
N GLN A 47 3.40 4.83 9.80
CA GLN A 47 2.65 5.26 10.97
C GLN A 47 2.14 4.07 11.80
N ALA A 48 1.69 2.99 11.16
CA ALA A 48 1.26 1.79 11.85
C ALA A 48 2.43 1.09 12.57
N LEU A 49 3.58 0.95 11.91
CA LEU A 49 4.78 0.34 12.48
C LEU A 49 5.34 1.15 13.65
N ASN A 50 5.43 2.47 13.51
CA ASN A 50 5.94 3.35 14.57
C ASN A 50 5.06 3.34 15.84
N ARG A 51 3.74 3.17 15.69
CA ARG A 51 2.83 3.05 16.84
C ARG A 51 2.84 1.65 17.48
N SER A 52 3.18 0.61 16.71
CA SER A 52 3.29 -0.77 17.21
C SER A 52 4.50 -0.95 18.14
N GLY A 53 5.59 -0.22 17.91
CA GLY A 53 6.81 -0.27 18.74
C GLY A 53 6.62 0.05 20.23
N ALA A 54 5.47 0.60 20.63
CA ALA A 54 5.14 0.92 22.02
C ALA A 54 4.24 -0.12 22.72
N GLN A 55 3.65 -1.10 22.02
CA GLN A 55 2.73 -2.08 22.63
C GLN A 55 2.94 -3.51 22.13
N THR A 56 3.46 -4.33 23.04
CA THR A 56 3.81 -5.75 22.93
C THR A 56 2.59 -6.69 22.81
N LYS A 57 1.63 -6.46 21.89
CA LYS A 57 0.52 -7.41 21.63
C LYS A 57 0.08 -7.35 20.17
N ARG A 58 0.11 -8.50 19.49
CA ARG A 58 -0.51 -8.85 18.18
C ARG A 58 -0.87 -7.63 17.32
N GLU A 59 -0.11 -7.40 16.25
CA GLU A 59 -0.25 -6.29 15.27
C GLU A 59 -1.63 -6.23 14.57
N LYS A 60 -2.71 -6.04 15.33
CA LYS A 60 -4.03 -5.78 14.79
C LYS A 60 -3.99 -4.48 14.01
N ILE A 61 -4.56 -4.51 12.81
CA ILE A 61 -4.78 -3.32 11.98
C ILE A 61 -5.32 -2.17 12.84
N PRO A 62 -4.60 -1.04 12.92
CA PRO A 62 -5.03 0.10 13.74
C PRO A 62 -6.42 0.59 13.37
N ARG A 63 -7.21 1.00 14.37
CA ARG A 63 -8.58 1.50 14.15
C ARG A 63 -8.60 2.70 13.20
N TRP A 64 -7.66 3.63 13.35
CA TRP A 64 -7.56 4.82 12.49
C TRP A 64 -7.35 4.45 11.02
N LEU A 65 -6.64 3.36 10.71
CA LEU A 65 -6.39 2.93 9.33
C LEU A 65 -7.66 2.39 8.67
N LYS A 66 -8.50 1.69 9.45
CA LYS A 66 -9.82 1.24 8.99
C LYS A 66 -10.76 2.42 8.76
N GLU A 67 -10.68 3.45 9.60
CA GLU A 67 -11.45 4.68 9.46
C GLU A 67 -10.99 5.47 8.22
N ALA A 68 -9.67 5.61 8.01
CA ALA A 68 -9.10 6.23 6.82
C ALA A 68 -9.57 5.53 5.53
N HIS A 69 -9.53 4.20 5.49
CA HIS A 69 -10.06 3.43 4.35
C HIS A 69 -11.56 3.66 4.13
N ARG A 70 -12.36 3.68 5.21
CA ARG A 70 -13.81 3.93 5.13
C ARG A 70 -14.10 5.33 4.60
N ASP A 71 -13.33 6.32 5.05
CA ASP A 71 -13.51 7.71 4.65
C ASP A 71 -13.03 7.96 3.22
N ALA A 72 -11.94 7.32 2.79
CA ALA A 72 -11.50 7.34 1.38
C ALA A 72 -12.60 6.83 0.46
N ARG A 73 -13.24 5.71 0.81
CA ARG A 73 -14.40 5.17 0.07
C ARG A 73 -15.56 6.15 0.03
N LYS A 74 -15.91 6.80 1.15
CA LYS A 74 -17.00 7.78 1.19
C LYS A 74 -16.71 9.02 0.34
N ARG A 75 -15.45 9.46 0.30
CA ARG A 75 -15.01 10.64 -0.45
C ARG A 75 -14.70 10.34 -1.91
N ASN A 76 -14.82 9.08 -2.34
CA ASN A 76 -14.39 8.60 -3.66
C ASN A 76 -12.92 8.94 -3.97
N ASP A 77 -12.06 9.03 -2.95
CA ASP A 77 -10.62 9.22 -3.14
C ASP A 77 -9.99 7.86 -3.44
N GLN A 78 -9.90 7.52 -4.73
CA GLN A 78 -9.39 6.23 -5.18
C GLN A 78 -7.94 6.01 -4.76
N ALA A 79 -7.12 7.07 -4.79
CA ALA A 79 -5.73 6.96 -4.38
C ALA A 79 -5.61 6.61 -2.89
N ALA A 80 -6.39 7.30 -2.04
CA ALA A 80 -6.42 7.00 -0.63
C ALA A 80 -7.05 5.63 -0.34
N LEU A 81 -8.02 5.20 -1.14
CA LEU A 81 -8.66 3.90 -1.02
C LEU A 81 -7.64 2.79 -1.30
N SER A 82 -7.03 2.78 -2.49
CA SER A 82 -6.00 1.79 -2.86
C SER A 82 -4.82 1.82 -1.89
N GLY A 83 -4.30 3.01 -1.56
CA GLY A 83 -3.16 3.15 -0.65
C GLY A 83 -3.42 2.60 0.75
N THR A 84 -4.60 2.89 1.33
CA THR A 84 -4.97 2.32 2.64
C THR A 84 -5.29 0.83 2.57
N THR A 85 -5.84 0.32 1.46
CA THR A 85 -6.02 -1.12 1.26
C THR A 85 -4.68 -1.85 1.22
N LEU A 86 -3.69 -1.34 0.47
CA LEU A 86 -2.34 -1.93 0.42
C LEU A 86 -1.69 -1.91 1.82
N ALA A 87 -1.80 -0.81 2.57
CA ALA A 87 -1.28 -0.75 3.93
C ALA A 87 -1.94 -1.78 4.86
N ILE A 88 -3.25 -2.02 4.73
CA ILE A 88 -3.96 -3.07 5.48
C ILE A 88 -3.43 -4.46 5.13
N ILE A 89 -3.29 -4.76 3.84
CA ILE A 89 -2.77 -6.06 3.36
C ILE A 89 -1.35 -6.28 3.88
N PHE A 90 -0.50 -5.26 3.83
CA PHE A 90 0.87 -5.32 4.34
C PHE A 90 0.93 -5.72 5.82
N LEU A 91 0.12 -5.07 6.67
CA LEU A 91 0.07 -5.41 8.10
C LEU A 91 -0.45 -6.83 8.34
N GLN A 92 -1.46 -7.25 7.59
CA GLN A 92 -1.98 -8.63 7.67
C GLN A 92 -0.97 -9.67 7.19
N ALA A 93 -0.15 -9.33 6.19
CA ALA A 93 0.92 -10.19 5.71
C ALA A 93 2.03 -10.33 6.76
N ARG A 94 2.40 -9.25 7.45
CA ARG A 94 3.36 -9.31 8.58
C ARG A 94 2.88 -10.18 9.73
N GLU A 95 1.58 -10.16 10.05
CA GLU A 95 1.00 -11.08 11.06
C GLU A 95 1.16 -12.56 10.68
N LEU A 96 1.24 -12.89 9.38
CA LEU A 96 1.40 -14.25 8.86
C LEU A 96 2.86 -14.64 8.62
N GLY A 97 3.80 -13.70 8.78
CA GLY A 97 5.24 -13.91 8.59
C GLY A 97 5.56 -14.42 7.19
N ASP A 98 6.46 -15.41 7.13
CA ASP A 98 7.05 -15.94 5.88
C ASP A 98 6.00 -16.42 4.87
N LEU A 99 4.83 -16.90 5.34
CA LEU A 99 3.75 -17.39 4.47
C LEU A 99 3.23 -16.31 3.53
N ALA A 100 3.20 -15.05 3.98
CA ALA A 100 2.68 -13.92 3.22
C ALA A 100 3.77 -12.92 2.84
N GLN A 101 5.05 -13.26 3.02
CA GLN A 101 6.18 -12.40 2.63
C GLN A 101 6.07 -11.89 1.18
N PRO A 102 5.62 -12.68 0.18
CA PRO A 102 5.49 -12.17 -1.18
C PRO A 102 4.50 -11.00 -1.31
N ALA A 103 3.47 -10.94 -0.45
CA ALA A 103 2.53 -9.81 -0.43
C ALA A 103 3.20 -8.55 0.12
N SER A 104 3.92 -8.66 1.25
CA SER A 104 4.68 -7.55 1.82
C SER A 104 5.74 -7.04 0.85
N GLY A 105 6.49 -7.95 0.22
CA GLY A 105 7.53 -7.62 -0.76
C GLY A 105 6.99 -6.91 -2.00
N ALA A 106 5.86 -7.36 -2.55
CA ALA A 106 5.23 -6.68 -3.69
C ALA A 106 4.80 -5.24 -3.36
N ILE A 107 4.31 -5.01 -2.14
CA ILE A 107 3.88 -3.68 -1.69
C ILE A 107 5.10 -2.77 -1.44
N GLU A 108 6.15 -3.30 -0.82
CA GLU A 108 7.41 -2.56 -0.63
C GLU A 108 8.06 -2.21 -1.97
N GLU A 109 8.08 -3.13 -2.93
CA GLU A 109 8.59 -2.88 -4.28
C GLU A 109 7.77 -1.81 -4.99
N PHE A 110 6.44 -1.86 -4.91
CA PHE A 110 5.56 -0.84 -5.45
C PHE A 110 5.86 0.55 -4.85
N ILE A 111 6.01 0.64 -3.53
CA ILE A 111 6.35 1.90 -2.85
C ILE A 111 7.75 2.39 -3.27
N ALA A 112 8.72 1.49 -3.38
CA ALA A 112 10.08 1.83 -3.77
C ALA A 112 10.19 2.28 -5.25
N ARG A 113 9.33 1.76 -6.13
CA ARG A 113 9.25 2.14 -7.54
C ARG A 113 8.70 3.56 -7.74
N TRP A 114 7.84 4.00 -6.83
CA TRP A 114 7.22 5.32 -6.81
C TRP A 114 7.63 6.07 -5.54
N PRO A 115 8.93 6.36 -5.35
CA PRO A 115 9.39 7.04 -4.15
C PRO A 115 8.72 8.40 -4.06
N ALA A 116 8.47 8.86 -2.83
CA ALA A 116 7.97 10.20 -2.54
C ALA A 116 9.02 11.26 -2.92
N ASP A 117 9.29 11.42 -4.22
CA ASP A 117 10.22 12.39 -4.77
C ASP A 117 9.43 13.60 -5.27
N GLU A 118 9.65 14.71 -4.55
CA GLU A 118 9.22 16.08 -4.84
C GLU A 118 9.63 16.54 -6.27
N LYS A 119 10.51 15.80 -6.96
CA LYS A 119 11.06 16.12 -8.29
C LYS A 119 10.23 15.70 -9.50
N THR A 120 9.13 14.96 -9.37
CA THR A 120 8.26 14.70 -10.53
C THR A 120 7.59 15.98 -11.05
N SER A 121 7.50 17.03 -10.22
CA SER A 121 7.10 18.38 -10.67
C SER A 121 8.21 19.10 -11.49
N ALA A 122 9.46 18.66 -11.42
CA ALA A 122 10.58 19.33 -12.09
C ALA A 122 10.91 18.74 -13.48
N GLN A 123 10.51 17.50 -13.78
CA GLN A 123 10.77 16.89 -15.08
C GLN A 123 9.68 17.19 -16.13
N ALA A 124 8.43 17.41 -15.72
CA ALA A 124 7.37 17.87 -16.64
C ALA A 124 7.56 19.33 -17.11
N ALA A 125 8.41 20.11 -16.45
CA ALA A 125 8.70 21.51 -16.80
C ALA A 125 9.86 21.67 -17.80
N LYS A 126 10.59 20.60 -18.14
CA LYS A 126 11.76 20.69 -19.06
C LYS A 126 11.46 20.39 -20.52
N GLU A 127 10.26 19.93 -20.87
CA GLU A 127 9.89 19.64 -22.27
C GLU A 127 9.08 20.76 -22.97
N GLN A 128 8.87 21.92 -22.32
CA GLN A 128 8.15 23.06 -22.93
C GLN A 128 9.05 24.26 -23.28
N THR A 129 10.35 24.09 -23.49
CA THR A 129 11.21 25.22 -23.91
C THR A 129 12.27 24.80 -24.92
N LEU A 130 11.84 24.29 -26.06
CA LEU A 130 12.65 24.21 -27.28
C LEU A 130 11.71 24.35 -28.49
N ASP A 131 11.22 25.57 -28.69
CA ASP A 131 10.88 26.11 -30.02
C ASP A 131 10.80 27.62 -29.88
N GLY A 132 11.93 28.27 -30.17
CA GLY A 132 12.10 29.70 -30.34
C GLY A 132 12.86 29.94 -31.63
#